data_AF-A0A1Y2T6I3-F1
#
_entry.id   AF-A0A1Y2T6I3-F1
#
_cell.length_a   1.000
_cell.length_b   1.000
_cell.length_c   1.000
_cell.angle_alpha   90.00
_cell.angle_beta   90.00
_cell.angle_gamma   90.00
#
_symmetry.space_group_name_H-M   'P 1'
#
loop_
_entity.id
_entity.type
_entity.pdbx_description
1 polymer ?
#
loop_
_entity_poly.entity_id
_entity_poly.type
_entity_poly.pdbx_seq_one_letter_code
_entity_poly.pdbx_strand_id
1 'polypeptide(L)'
;IRVVRRLSGGGAVYHDNGNLNYTFIVDKDAAPDFNFAVFTVPVIKTLERLGVKAEFTGRNDLTIDGRKFCGNAQYVRRGRIMHHGCIMLDSNLEVVVNALKVREAKFQSKGVKSVRSRVTTINAHAPRPIAMEEFKSLLKGYILEAEGLEPMALTPEQLDEVRRLRDEKYATWEWNYGASPAYDVRLEERFDFGLVTVYLQADRGRIQAVKIYGDFFGSGELAELEAALVGLPLDGNLEAALEPLDVGRYIQGMTARDLARLLKG
;
A
#
# COMPACT_ATOMS: atom_id res chain seq x y z
N ILE A 1 16.65 11.55 -4.54
CA ILE A 1 15.54 10.77 -3.93
C ILE A 1 15.81 9.30 -4.22
N ARG A 2 15.76 8.41 -3.22
CA ARG A 2 15.89 6.95 -3.45
C ARG A 2 14.49 6.36 -3.66
N VAL A 3 14.37 5.37 -4.55
CA VAL A 3 13.10 4.65 -4.79
C VAL A 3 13.23 3.27 -4.19
N VAL A 4 12.27 2.90 -3.34
CA VAL A 4 12.25 1.59 -2.66
C VAL A 4 10.87 0.97 -2.79
N ARG A 5 10.80 -0.32 -3.12
CA ARG A 5 9.57 -1.11 -3.15
C ARG A 5 9.31 -1.75 -1.78
N ARG A 6 8.11 -1.56 -1.25
CA ARG A 6 7.62 -2.24 -0.04
C ARG A 6 6.88 -3.54 -0.38
N LEU A 7 6.63 -4.38 0.63
CA LEU A 7 5.89 -5.63 0.48
C LEU A 7 4.38 -5.41 0.28
N SER A 8 3.79 -4.44 0.97
CA SER A 8 2.35 -4.17 0.88
C SER A 8 1.96 -3.49 -0.44
N GLY A 9 0.74 -3.79 -0.88
CA GLY A 9 0.10 -3.11 -2.01
C GLY A 9 -0.19 -1.63 -1.74
N GLY A 10 -0.94 -0.99 -2.65
CA GLY A 10 -1.25 0.44 -2.62
C GLY A 10 -0.30 1.33 -3.43
N GLY A 11 -0.51 2.64 -3.38
CA GLY A 11 0.21 3.61 -4.21
C GLY A 11 1.64 3.96 -3.75
N ALA A 12 2.30 4.82 -4.53
CA ALA A 12 3.59 5.42 -4.16
C ALA A 12 3.42 6.49 -3.07
N VAL A 13 4.42 6.58 -2.19
CA VAL A 13 4.48 7.51 -1.06
C VAL A 13 5.87 8.14 -1.00
N TYR A 14 5.94 9.39 -0.57
CA TYR A 14 7.19 10.12 -0.38
C TYR A 14 7.55 10.17 1.11
N HIS A 15 8.84 10.00 1.44
CA HIS A 15 9.35 10.06 2.80
C HIS A 15 10.48 11.08 2.91
N ASP A 16 10.40 11.92 3.93
CA ASP A 16 11.44 12.86 4.37
C ASP A 16 11.51 12.86 5.91
N ASN A 17 12.32 13.76 6.49
CA ASN A 17 12.45 13.88 7.95
C ASN A 17 11.21 14.48 8.63
N GLY A 18 10.28 15.08 7.87
CA GLY A 18 8.99 15.55 8.37
C GLY A 18 7.92 14.45 8.40
N ASN A 19 8.28 13.24 7.95
CA ASN A 19 7.40 12.09 7.93
C ASN A 19 7.74 11.09 9.06
N LEU A 20 6.71 10.57 9.73
CA LEU A 20 6.84 9.45 10.66
C LEU A 20 6.20 8.18 10.08
N ASN A 21 6.97 7.10 10.00
CA ASN A 21 6.42 5.78 9.69
C ASN A 21 6.13 5.00 10.98
N TYR A 22 5.06 4.24 10.97
CA TYR A 22 4.71 3.32 12.06
C TYR A 22 4.29 1.97 11.48
N THR A 23 4.51 0.91 12.24
CA THR A 23 4.15 -0.47 11.86
C THR A 23 3.63 -1.23 13.07
N PHE A 24 2.48 -1.88 12.90
CA PHE A 24 1.94 -2.89 13.79
C PHE A 24 2.05 -4.26 13.12
N ILE A 25 2.57 -5.25 13.84
CA ILE A 25 2.62 -6.64 13.40
C ILE A 25 1.80 -7.44 14.39
N VAL A 26 0.70 -8.04 13.93
CA VAL A 26 -0.25 -8.78 14.77
C VAL A 26 -0.54 -10.16 14.19
N ASP A 27 -1.05 -11.06 15.02
CA ASP A 27 -1.62 -12.32 14.55
C ASP A 27 -2.91 -12.07 13.76
N LYS A 28 -3.12 -12.84 12.69
CA LYS A 28 -4.29 -12.69 11.82
C LYS A 28 -5.61 -12.91 12.56
N ASP A 29 -5.62 -13.80 13.54
CA ASP A 29 -6.84 -14.09 14.30
C ASP A 29 -7.18 -12.99 15.32
N ALA A 30 -6.26 -12.05 15.57
CA ALA A 30 -6.48 -10.94 16.49
C ALA A 30 -7.24 -9.76 15.84
N ALA A 31 -7.33 -9.70 14.51
CA ALA A 31 -8.05 -8.63 13.81
C ALA A 31 -8.54 -9.09 12.42
N PRO A 32 -9.76 -8.71 11.99
CA PRO A 32 -10.21 -8.98 10.63
C PRO A 32 -9.24 -8.40 9.57
N ASP A 33 -8.99 -9.16 8.50
CA ASP A 33 -8.20 -8.71 7.35
C ASP A 33 -8.71 -7.34 6.83
N PHE A 34 -7.80 -6.42 6.51
CA PHE A 34 -8.13 -5.13 5.87
C PHE A 34 -9.00 -4.15 6.67
N ASN A 35 -9.15 -4.35 7.98
CA ASN A 35 -9.72 -3.32 8.86
C ASN A 35 -8.67 -2.26 9.23
N PHE A 36 -8.42 -1.31 8.32
CA PHE A 36 -7.47 -0.22 8.55
C PHE A 36 -7.87 0.69 9.72
N ALA A 37 -9.16 0.86 9.99
CA ALA A 37 -9.66 1.83 10.96
C ALA A 37 -9.13 1.56 12.37
N VAL A 38 -9.13 0.28 12.80
CA VAL A 38 -8.66 -0.12 14.14
C VAL A 38 -7.21 0.31 14.38
N PHE A 39 -6.33 0.06 13.42
CA PHE A 39 -4.90 0.41 13.53
C PHE A 39 -4.63 1.92 13.46
N THR A 40 -5.61 2.72 13.07
CA THR A 40 -5.46 4.19 13.02
C THR A 40 -5.95 4.90 14.28
N VAL A 41 -6.67 4.21 15.17
CA VAL A 41 -7.18 4.77 16.42
C VAL A 41 -6.08 5.43 17.26
N PRO A 42 -4.89 4.81 17.46
CA PRO A 42 -3.82 5.44 18.23
C PRO A 42 -3.38 6.79 17.66
N VAL A 43 -3.32 6.91 16.34
CA VAL A 43 -2.93 8.15 15.66
C VAL A 43 -3.98 9.23 15.86
N ILE A 44 -5.25 8.90 15.64
CA ILE A 44 -6.37 9.85 15.81
C ILE A 44 -6.43 10.35 17.25
N LYS A 45 -6.32 9.45 18.23
CA LYS A 45 -6.40 9.79 19.65
C LYS A 45 -5.21 10.61 20.13
N THR A 46 -4.03 10.34 19.60
CA THR A 46 -2.84 11.18 19.85
C THR A 46 -3.05 12.60 19.34
N LEU A 47 -3.64 12.75 18.14
CA LEU A 47 -3.93 14.06 17.55
C LEU A 47 -5.03 14.82 18.31
N GLU A 48 -6.07 14.14 18.78
CA GLU A 48 -7.11 14.75 19.63
C GLU A 48 -6.50 15.39 20.88
N ARG A 49 -5.54 14.70 21.56
CA ARG A 49 -4.82 15.26 22.72
C ARG A 49 -3.98 16.48 22.38
N LEU A 50 -3.55 16.60 21.12
CA LEU A 50 -2.78 17.72 20.59
C LEU A 50 -3.67 18.86 20.05
N GLY A 51 -5.00 18.74 20.18
CA GLY A 51 -5.95 19.73 19.68
C GLY A 51 -6.18 19.67 18.17
N VAL A 52 -5.80 18.57 17.50
CA VAL A 52 -5.98 18.37 16.06
C VAL A 52 -7.04 17.30 15.83
N LYS A 53 -8.14 17.68 15.17
CA LYS A 53 -9.20 16.73 14.81
C LYS A 53 -8.84 16.01 13.51
N ALA A 54 -8.66 14.70 13.59
CA ALA A 54 -8.38 13.84 12.44
C ALA A 54 -9.49 12.79 12.25
N GLU A 55 -9.73 12.41 11.00
CA GLU A 55 -10.78 11.47 10.63
C GLU A 55 -10.23 10.40 9.67
N PHE A 56 -10.66 9.16 9.87
CA PHE A 56 -10.44 8.08 8.90
C PHE A 56 -11.40 8.24 7.72
N THR A 57 -10.87 8.21 6.50
CA THR A 57 -11.67 8.42 5.29
C THR A 57 -11.28 7.46 4.18
N GLY A 58 -12.25 7.16 3.32
CA GLY A 58 -12.06 6.28 2.17
C GLY A 58 -11.68 4.87 2.62
N ARG A 59 -10.61 4.32 2.04
CA ARG A 59 -10.19 2.93 2.26
C ARG A 59 -9.07 2.80 3.29
N ASN A 60 -8.18 3.78 3.37
CA ASN A 60 -6.91 3.63 4.08
C ASN A 60 -6.26 4.97 4.46
N ASP A 61 -6.98 6.08 4.42
CA ASP A 61 -6.39 7.42 4.59
C ASP A 61 -6.87 8.09 5.88
N LEU A 62 -5.98 8.87 6.51
CA LEU A 62 -6.37 9.82 7.56
C LEU A 62 -6.30 11.24 7.03
N THR A 63 -7.31 12.03 7.39
CA THR A 63 -7.48 13.40 6.95
C THR A 63 -7.68 14.37 8.10
N ILE A 64 -7.26 15.61 7.89
CA ILE A 64 -7.59 16.78 8.71
C ILE A 64 -8.29 17.76 7.76
N ASP A 65 -9.51 18.18 8.09
CA ASP A 65 -10.36 19.02 7.21
C ASP A 65 -10.46 18.48 5.77
N GLY A 66 -10.64 17.15 5.63
CA GLY A 66 -10.72 16.46 4.33
C GLY A 66 -9.40 16.39 3.54
N ARG A 67 -8.28 16.89 4.08
CA ARG A 67 -6.95 16.83 3.47
C ARG A 67 -6.13 15.71 4.10
N LYS A 68 -5.58 14.82 3.27
CA LYS A 68 -4.82 13.63 3.68
C LYS A 68 -3.50 14.00 4.35
N PHE A 69 -3.27 13.50 5.55
CA PHE A 69 -1.97 13.60 6.24
C PHE A 69 -1.35 12.22 6.52
N CYS A 70 -2.13 11.14 6.47
CA CYS A 70 -1.62 9.78 6.60
C CYS A 70 -2.18 8.86 5.51
N GLY A 71 -1.33 7.99 4.97
CA GLY A 71 -1.75 6.85 4.15
C GLY A 71 -1.32 5.55 4.78
N ASN A 72 -2.23 4.58 4.82
CA ASN A 72 -2.02 3.28 5.45
C ASN A 72 -1.99 2.16 4.42
N ALA A 73 -1.28 1.08 4.72
CA ALA A 73 -1.23 -0.11 3.90
C ALA A 73 -1.10 -1.35 4.79
N GLN A 74 -1.47 -2.49 4.24
CA GLN A 74 -1.38 -3.77 4.93
C GLN A 74 -0.75 -4.83 4.04
N TYR A 75 -0.11 -5.78 4.69
CA TYR A 75 0.46 -6.97 4.08
C TYR A 75 0.18 -8.15 5.00
N VAL A 76 -0.36 -9.23 4.45
CA VAL A 76 -0.72 -10.43 5.21
C VAL A 76 0.12 -11.58 4.71
N ARG A 77 0.83 -12.26 5.60
CA ARG A 77 1.67 -13.41 5.24
C ARG A 77 1.82 -14.37 6.41
N ARG A 78 1.69 -15.68 6.16
CA ARG A 78 1.95 -16.75 7.16
C ARG A 78 1.24 -16.50 8.50
N GLY A 79 -0.05 -16.18 8.45
CA GLY A 79 -0.88 -15.94 9.65
C GLY A 79 -0.57 -14.64 10.41
N ARG A 80 0.25 -13.74 9.85
CA ARG A 80 0.56 -12.43 10.44
C ARG A 80 0.03 -11.30 9.54
N ILE A 81 -0.45 -10.23 10.17
CA ILE A 81 -0.83 -8.97 9.52
C ILE A 81 0.22 -7.92 9.88
N MET A 82 0.83 -7.30 8.87
CA MET A 82 1.65 -6.10 9.00
C MET A 82 0.83 -4.91 8.51
N HIS A 83 0.32 -4.09 9.45
CA HIS A 83 -0.25 -2.79 9.14
C HIS A 83 0.81 -1.72 9.31
N HIS A 84 0.95 -0.81 8.35
CA HIS A 84 1.89 0.30 8.46
C HIS A 84 1.32 1.56 7.83
N GLY A 85 1.77 2.70 8.34
CA GLY A 85 1.33 4.01 7.90
C GLY A 85 2.47 5.00 7.77
N CYS A 86 2.14 6.13 7.15
CA CYS A 86 3.06 7.20 6.82
C CYS A 86 2.40 8.52 7.21
N ILE A 87 2.80 9.09 8.34
CA ILE A 87 2.23 10.29 8.95
C ILE A 87 3.07 11.50 8.57
N MET A 88 2.49 12.42 7.81
CA MET A 88 3.11 13.70 7.46
C MET A 88 2.94 14.67 8.63
N LEU A 89 3.89 14.69 9.56
CA LEU A 89 3.91 15.65 10.66
C LEU A 89 4.27 17.05 10.14
N ASP A 90 5.32 17.13 9.33
CA ASP A 90 5.86 18.38 8.78
C ASP A 90 6.65 18.18 7.46
N SER A 91 6.20 17.23 6.62
CA SER A 91 6.86 16.94 5.34
C SER A 91 6.80 18.10 4.34
N ASN A 92 7.81 18.20 3.47
CA ASN A 92 7.82 19.17 2.39
C ASN A 92 6.83 18.77 1.27
N LEU A 93 5.63 19.32 1.33
CA LEU A 93 4.54 19.00 0.40
C LEU A 93 4.85 19.36 -1.06
N GLU A 94 5.73 20.33 -1.32
CA GLU A 94 6.14 20.64 -2.69
C GLU A 94 6.94 19.50 -3.30
N VAL A 95 7.86 18.92 -2.53
CA VAL A 95 8.63 17.75 -2.96
C VAL A 95 7.73 16.53 -3.09
N VAL A 96 6.76 16.33 -2.19
CA VAL A 96 5.75 15.26 -2.30
C VAL A 96 5.02 15.33 -3.65
N VAL A 97 4.51 16.51 -4.01
CA VAL A 97 3.76 16.71 -5.26
C VAL A 97 4.66 16.50 -6.49
N ASN A 98 5.89 17.01 -6.46
CA ASN A 98 6.83 16.92 -7.58
C ASN A 98 7.40 15.49 -7.77
N ALA A 99 7.61 14.76 -6.68
CA ALA A 99 8.12 13.38 -6.71
C ALA A 99 7.06 12.39 -7.19
N LEU A 100 5.79 12.64 -6.87
CA LEU A 100 4.67 11.77 -7.24
C LEU A 100 4.02 12.27 -8.53
N LYS A 101 4.61 11.91 -9.68
CA LYS A 101 3.96 12.06 -11.00
C LYS A 101 2.81 11.05 -11.13
N VAL A 102 1.67 11.37 -10.54
CA VAL A 102 0.45 10.58 -10.68
C VAL A 102 -0.01 10.70 -12.14
N ARG A 103 -0.22 9.58 -12.85
CA ARG A 103 -0.71 9.60 -14.24
C ARG A 103 -2.10 10.21 -14.32
N GLU A 104 -2.37 10.99 -15.39
CA GLU A 104 -3.67 11.65 -15.65
C GLU A 104 -4.87 10.68 -15.62
N ALA A 105 -4.67 9.41 -15.97
CA ALA A 105 -5.70 8.37 -15.88
C ALA A 105 -6.29 8.18 -14.47
N LYS A 106 -5.57 8.56 -13.39
CA LYS A 106 -6.14 8.58 -12.02
C LYS A 106 -7.10 9.74 -11.76
N PHE A 107 -7.18 10.73 -12.65
CA PHE A 107 -7.90 11.99 -12.45
C PHE A 107 -9.22 12.05 -13.20
N GLN A 108 -9.43 11.20 -14.21
CA GLN A 108 -10.62 11.26 -15.06
C GLN A 108 -11.94 10.97 -14.32
N SER A 109 -11.93 10.25 -13.20
CA SER A 109 -13.18 9.88 -12.50
C SER A 109 -13.64 10.85 -11.40
N LYS A 110 -12.92 11.95 -11.10
CA LYS A 110 -13.30 12.84 -9.98
C LYS A 110 -13.33 14.34 -10.25
N GLY A 111 -12.96 14.84 -11.42
CA GLY A 111 -13.12 16.28 -11.74
C GLY A 111 -12.41 17.27 -10.79
N VAL A 112 -11.27 16.89 -10.17
CA VAL A 112 -10.62 17.69 -9.10
C VAL A 112 -9.31 18.34 -9.53
N LYS A 113 -9.15 19.62 -9.13
CA LYS A 113 -7.97 20.49 -9.27
C LYS A 113 -6.78 20.00 -8.41
N SER A 114 -5.75 19.44 -9.07
CA SER A 114 -4.37 19.14 -8.61
C SER A 114 -4.15 18.33 -7.31
N VAL A 115 -3.04 17.60 -7.21
CA VAL A 115 -2.64 16.82 -6.01
C VAL A 115 -2.42 17.73 -4.78
N ARG A 116 -2.02 18.99 -5.01
CA ARG A 116 -1.65 19.96 -3.96
C ARG A 116 -2.82 20.30 -3.02
N SER A 117 -4.06 20.18 -3.50
CA SER A 117 -5.28 20.43 -2.70
C SER A 117 -5.68 19.26 -1.79
N ARG A 118 -5.05 18.08 -1.95
CA ARG A 118 -5.48 16.83 -1.30
C ARG A 118 -4.66 16.40 -0.09
N VAL A 119 -3.48 16.98 0.12
CA VAL A 119 -2.58 16.58 1.22
C VAL A 119 -2.29 17.74 2.16
N THR A 120 -2.00 17.43 3.42
CA THR A 120 -1.60 18.40 4.45
C THR A 120 -0.60 17.76 5.42
N THR A 121 0.04 18.58 6.24
CA THR A 121 0.81 18.14 7.40
C THR A 121 0.04 18.38 8.69
N ILE A 122 0.39 17.70 9.77
CA ILE A 122 -0.21 17.93 11.10
C ILE A 122 0.14 19.33 11.63
N ASN A 123 1.41 19.77 11.49
CA ASN A 123 1.85 21.07 11.99
C ASN A 123 1.18 22.27 11.30
N ALA A 124 0.58 22.08 10.12
CA ALA A 124 -0.23 23.11 9.46
C ALA A 124 -1.59 23.36 10.16
N HIS A 125 -2.04 22.44 11.01
CA HIS A 125 -3.33 22.50 11.72
C HIS A 125 -3.17 22.48 13.24
N ALA A 126 -1.98 22.18 13.74
CA ALA A 126 -1.72 22.14 15.17
C ALA A 126 -1.77 23.55 15.79
N PRO A 127 -2.29 23.71 17.02
CA PRO A 127 -2.31 25.00 17.73
C PRO A 127 -0.91 25.62 17.92
N ARG A 128 0.12 24.78 17.92
CA ARG A 128 1.53 25.15 17.90
C ARG A 128 2.33 24.13 17.11
N PRO A 129 3.54 24.48 16.64
CA PRO A 129 4.46 23.51 16.08
C PRO A 129 4.77 22.38 17.07
N ILE A 130 4.71 21.14 16.57
CA ILE A 130 5.01 19.92 17.31
C ILE A 130 6.32 19.36 16.79
N ALA A 131 7.26 19.10 17.68
CA ALA A 131 8.53 18.48 17.32
C ALA A 131 8.32 16.97 17.02
N MET A 132 9.11 16.42 16.10
CA MET A 132 9.02 14.99 15.74
C MET A 132 9.19 14.06 16.94
N GLU A 133 10.16 14.34 17.82
CA GLU A 133 10.40 13.52 19.02
C GLU A 133 9.26 13.63 20.04
N GLU A 134 8.64 14.81 20.16
CA GLU A 134 7.44 14.99 20.98
C GLU A 134 6.29 14.14 20.44
N PHE A 135 6.03 14.21 19.14
CA PHE A 135 4.96 13.43 18.49
C PHE A 135 5.19 11.92 18.64
N LYS A 136 6.42 11.44 18.40
CA LYS A 136 6.80 10.03 18.63
C LYS A 136 6.55 9.59 20.06
N SER A 137 6.94 10.42 21.04
CA SER A 137 6.79 10.08 22.46
C SER A 137 5.32 9.97 22.87
N LEU A 138 4.48 10.90 22.41
CA LEU A 138 3.03 10.87 22.68
C LEU A 138 2.35 9.66 22.03
N LEU A 139 2.67 9.39 20.76
CA LEU A 139 2.12 8.24 20.05
C LEU A 139 2.54 6.92 20.71
N LYS A 140 3.82 6.80 21.07
CA LYS A 140 4.34 5.63 21.80
C LYS A 140 3.66 5.47 23.16
N GLY A 141 3.52 6.55 23.92
CA GLY A 141 2.84 6.54 25.22
C GLY A 141 1.42 6.01 25.11
N TYR A 142 0.64 6.51 24.14
CA TYR A 142 -0.72 6.03 23.89
C TYR A 142 -0.77 4.53 23.57
N ILE A 143 0.13 4.06 22.71
CA ILE A 143 0.18 2.65 22.30
C ILE A 143 0.55 1.74 23.47
N LEU A 144 1.56 2.12 24.27
CA LEU A 144 2.02 1.34 25.42
C LEU A 144 0.96 1.27 26.52
N GLU A 145 0.29 2.39 26.82
CA GLU A 145 -0.77 2.47 27.83
C GLU A 145 -1.99 1.61 27.46
N ALA A 146 -2.35 1.57 26.17
CA ALA A 146 -3.54 0.87 25.70
C ALA A 146 -3.37 -0.66 25.65
N GLU A 147 -2.17 -1.15 25.35
CA GLU A 147 -1.96 -2.54 24.93
C GLU A 147 -1.02 -3.33 25.87
N GLY A 148 -0.53 -2.73 26.95
CA GLY A 148 0.35 -3.42 27.92
C GLY A 148 1.62 -3.98 27.28
N LEU A 149 2.15 -3.28 26.27
CA LEU A 149 3.27 -3.75 25.46
C LEU A 149 4.60 -3.50 26.16
N GLU A 150 5.51 -4.46 26.03
CA GLU A 150 6.87 -4.35 26.55
C GLU A 150 7.85 -3.94 25.43
N PRO A 151 8.78 -3.01 25.69
CA PRO A 151 9.84 -2.67 24.74
C PRO A 151 10.71 -3.89 24.42
N MET A 152 10.97 -4.12 23.13
CA MET A 152 11.91 -5.13 22.64
C MET A 152 13.06 -4.45 21.89
N ALA A 153 14.27 -4.94 22.12
CA ALA A 153 15.43 -4.64 21.28
C ALA A 153 15.78 -5.86 20.42
N LEU A 154 16.18 -5.62 19.17
CA LEU A 154 16.68 -6.69 18.31
C LEU A 154 18.06 -7.15 18.79
N THR A 155 18.31 -8.46 18.75
CA THR A 155 19.64 -9.01 19.04
C THR A 155 20.64 -8.67 17.92
N PRO A 156 21.95 -8.76 18.16
CA PRO A 156 22.96 -8.57 17.12
C PRO A 156 22.74 -9.46 15.89
N GLU A 157 22.36 -10.72 16.08
CA GLU A 157 22.11 -11.70 15.01
C GLU A 157 20.87 -11.32 14.19
N GLN A 158 19.81 -10.85 14.86
CA GLN A 158 18.62 -10.34 14.17
C GLN A 158 18.94 -9.08 13.36
N LEU A 159 19.81 -8.21 13.87
CA LEU A 159 20.28 -7.03 13.13
C LEU A 159 21.14 -7.41 11.92
N ASP A 160 21.94 -8.48 12.00
CA ASP A 160 22.68 -9.02 10.86
C ASP A 160 21.73 -9.55 9.79
N GLU A 161 20.68 -10.27 10.18
CA GLU A 161 19.68 -10.75 9.22
C GLU A 161 18.93 -9.60 8.55
N VAL A 162 18.61 -8.53 9.29
CA VAL A 162 18.04 -7.29 8.71
C VAL A 162 18.99 -6.66 7.68
N ARG A 163 20.30 -6.60 7.98
CA ARG A 163 21.30 -6.10 7.03
C ARG A 163 21.40 -6.98 5.79
N ARG A 164 21.38 -8.29 5.96
CA ARG A 164 21.40 -9.27 4.86
C ARG A 164 20.18 -9.10 3.95
N LEU A 165 18.97 -9.00 4.53
CA LEU A 165 17.73 -8.74 3.80
C LEU A 165 17.74 -7.39 3.06
N ARG A 166 18.35 -6.36 3.64
CA ARG A 166 18.57 -5.08 2.95
C ARG A 166 19.39 -5.31 1.69
N ASP A 167 20.55 -5.95 1.82
CA ASP A 167 21.53 -6.05 0.73
C ASP A 167 21.09 -7.00 -0.39
N GLU A 168 20.46 -8.12 -0.04
CA GLU A 168 20.03 -9.13 -1.02
C GLU A 168 18.67 -8.83 -1.67
N LYS A 169 17.86 -7.94 -1.07
CA LYS A 169 16.50 -7.64 -1.56
C LYS A 169 16.19 -6.16 -1.61
N TYR A 170 16.06 -5.47 -0.48
CA TYR A 170 15.46 -4.14 -0.48
C TYR A 170 16.33 -3.06 -1.15
N ALA A 171 17.64 -3.28 -1.24
CA ALA A 171 18.58 -2.40 -1.93
C ALA A 171 18.83 -2.78 -3.40
N THR A 172 18.29 -3.92 -3.87
CA THR A 172 18.60 -4.42 -5.22
C THR A 172 17.73 -3.76 -6.29
N TRP A 173 18.25 -3.70 -7.51
CA TRP A 173 17.52 -3.12 -8.65
C TRP A 173 16.35 -4.01 -9.06
N GLU A 174 16.59 -5.31 -9.03
CA GLU A 174 15.66 -6.38 -9.35
C GLU A 174 14.40 -6.32 -8.49
N TRP A 175 14.53 -6.02 -7.20
CA TRP A 175 13.38 -5.85 -6.32
C TRP A 175 12.67 -4.51 -6.55
N ASN A 176 13.43 -3.41 -6.58
CA ASN A 176 12.84 -2.08 -6.60
C ASN A 176 12.15 -1.77 -7.94
N TYR A 177 12.72 -2.22 -9.05
CA TYR A 177 12.27 -1.89 -10.41
C TYR A 177 11.76 -3.12 -11.17
N GLY A 178 12.31 -4.30 -10.90
CA GLY A 178 11.94 -5.52 -11.63
C GLY A 178 12.66 -5.67 -12.96
N ALA A 179 12.49 -6.84 -13.58
CA ALA A 179 12.78 -7.03 -15.00
C ALA A 179 11.58 -6.54 -15.84
N SER A 180 11.84 -6.05 -17.04
CA SER A 180 10.81 -5.80 -18.06
C SER A 180 10.94 -6.82 -19.19
N PRO A 181 10.33 -8.03 -19.06
CA PRO A 181 10.26 -8.96 -20.16
C PRO A 181 9.56 -8.35 -21.38
N ALA A 182 9.83 -8.92 -22.56
CA ALA A 182 9.07 -8.59 -23.75
C ALA A 182 7.62 -9.08 -23.57
N TYR A 183 6.69 -8.15 -23.49
CA TYR A 183 5.26 -8.44 -23.47
C TYR A 183 4.61 -7.85 -24.71
N ASP A 184 3.73 -8.61 -25.34
CA ASP A 184 3.08 -8.21 -26.58
C ASP A 184 1.91 -7.26 -26.33
N VAL A 185 1.27 -7.39 -25.16
CA VAL A 185 0.05 -6.64 -24.82
C VAL A 185 0.18 -6.01 -23.44
N ARG A 186 -0.22 -4.73 -23.36
CA ARG A 186 -0.42 -4.02 -22.10
C ARG A 186 -1.89 -3.65 -21.96
N LEU A 187 -2.53 -4.23 -20.96
CA LEU A 187 -3.94 -4.01 -20.62
C LEU A 187 -3.99 -3.19 -19.32
N GLU A 188 -4.89 -2.22 -19.24
CA GLU A 188 -4.97 -1.35 -18.07
C GLU A 188 -6.40 -0.90 -17.84
N GLU A 189 -6.88 -1.09 -16.61
CA GLU A 189 -8.23 -0.67 -16.23
C GLU A 189 -8.28 -0.15 -14.78
N ARG A 190 -9.13 0.87 -14.59
CA ARG A 190 -9.41 1.50 -13.30
C ARG A 190 -10.69 0.92 -12.70
N PHE A 191 -10.55 0.19 -11.60
CA PHE A 191 -11.67 -0.30 -10.78
C PHE A 191 -11.85 0.59 -9.53
N ASP A 192 -12.97 0.40 -8.83
CA ASP A 192 -13.24 1.09 -7.56
C ASP A 192 -12.19 0.77 -6.48
N PHE A 193 -11.60 -0.43 -6.53
CA PHE A 193 -10.54 -0.86 -5.64
C PHE A 193 -9.12 -0.53 -6.13
N GLY A 194 -8.95 0.07 -7.31
CA GLY A 194 -7.62 0.49 -7.79
C GLY A 194 -7.42 0.33 -9.28
N LEU A 195 -6.30 0.86 -9.76
CA LEU A 195 -5.78 0.61 -11.10
C LEU A 195 -5.13 -0.77 -11.14
N VAL A 196 -5.47 -1.55 -12.17
CA VAL A 196 -4.84 -2.82 -12.48
C VAL A 196 -4.22 -2.71 -13.87
N THR A 197 -2.92 -2.99 -13.98
CA THR A 197 -2.17 -3.02 -15.22
C THR A 197 -1.64 -4.44 -15.41
N VAL A 198 -1.97 -5.06 -16.53
CA VAL A 198 -1.49 -6.40 -16.89
C VAL A 198 -0.59 -6.28 -18.11
N TYR A 199 0.62 -6.82 -17.98
CA TYR A 199 1.47 -7.12 -19.12
C TYR A 199 1.32 -8.59 -19.47
N LEU A 200 0.91 -8.87 -20.70
CA LEU A 200 0.52 -10.20 -21.15
C LEU A 200 1.33 -10.58 -22.40
N GLN A 201 1.85 -11.80 -22.39
CA GLN A 201 2.39 -12.46 -23.55
C GLN A 201 1.54 -13.70 -23.84
N ALA A 202 1.07 -13.82 -25.08
CA ALA A 202 0.21 -14.93 -25.48
C ALA A 202 0.69 -15.54 -26.79
N ASP A 203 0.72 -16.87 -26.85
CA ASP A 203 0.98 -17.62 -28.08
C ASP A 203 -0.22 -18.55 -28.35
N ARG A 204 -0.70 -18.54 -29.59
CA ARG A 204 -1.82 -19.38 -30.06
C ARG A 204 -3.04 -19.37 -29.11
N GLY A 205 -3.41 -18.18 -28.64
CA GLY A 205 -4.57 -17.99 -27.75
C GLY A 205 -4.39 -18.51 -26.33
N ARG A 206 -3.15 -18.76 -25.88
CA ARG A 206 -2.83 -19.18 -24.51
C ARG A 206 -1.84 -18.22 -23.85
N ILE A 207 -2.02 -18.00 -22.57
CA ILE A 207 -1.13 -17.16 -21.75
C ILE A 207 0.23 -17.85 -21.62
N GLN A 208 1.30 -17.20 -22.06
CA GLN A 208 2.68 -17.68 -21.92
C GLN A 208 3.38 -17.03 -20.73
N ALA A 209 3.15 -15.73 -20.55
CA ALA A 209 3.67 -14.98 -19.42
C ALA A 209 2.70 -13.86 -19.06
N VAL A 210 2.60 -13.55 -17.78
CA VAL A 210 1.78 -12.46 -17.27
C VAL A 210 2.48 -11.77 -16.11
N LYS A 211 2.39 -10.44 -16.08
CA LYS A 211 2.75 -9.62 -14.91
C LYS A 211 1.64 -8.66 -14.57
N ILE A 212 1.27 -8.61 -13.29
CA ILE A 212 0.20 -7.76 -12.79
C ILE A 212 0.81 -6.69 -11.88
N TYR A 213 0.46 -5.44 -12.15
CA TYR A 213 0.81 -4.29 -11.35
C TYR A 213 -0.43 -3.48 -10.99
N GLY A 214 -0.36 -2.67 -9.94
CA GLY A 214 -1.46 -1.78 -9.59
C GLY A 214 -1.29 -1.09 -8.25
N ASP A 215 -2.32 -0.35 -7.86
CA ASP A 215 -2.42 0.31 -6.55
C ASP A 215 -3.53 -0.26 -5.66
N PHE A 216 -3.86 -1.53 -5.89
CA PHE A 216 -4.81 -2.33 -5.11
C PHE A 216 -4.15 -2.99 -3.88
N PHE A 217 -4.98 -3.59 -3.04
CA PHE A 217 -4.58 -4.42 -1.89
C PHE A 217 -4.94 -5.88 -2.14
N GLY A 218 -4.26 -6.80 -1.46
CA GLY A 218 -4.48 -8.24 -1.55
C GLY A 218 -3.73 -8.95 -0.43
N SER A 219 -4.22 -10.14 -0.05
CA SER A 219 -3.62 -11.00 0.99
C SER A 219 -2.81 -12.16 0.41
N GLY A 220 -2.93 -12.42 -0.90
CA GLY A 220 -2.10 -13.37 -1.64
C GLY A 220 -0.89 -12.72 -2.33
N GLU A 221 0.12 -13.52 -2.66
CA GLU A 221 1.27 -13.10 -3.46
C GLU A 221 0.90 -13.10 -4.94
N LEU A 222 1.03 -11.96 -5.63
CA LEU A 222 0.69 -11.85 -7.06
C LEU A 222 1.44 -12.87 -7.93
N ALA A 223 2.66 -13.25 -7.55
CA ALA A 223 3.44 -14.26 -8.26
C ALA A 223 2.75 -15.64 -8.31
N GLU A 224 1.94 -15.99 -7.30
CA GLU A 224 1.17 -17.23 -7.29
C GLU A 224 0.03 -17.17 -8.32
N LEU A 225 -0.71 -16.06 -8.36
CA LEU A 225 -1.75 -15.84 -9.36
C LEU A 225 -1.15 -15.79 -10.77
N GLU A 226 -0.06 -15.05 -10.96
CA GLU A 226 0.64 -14.96 -12.25
C GLU A 226 1.07 -16.34 -12.74
N ALA A 227 1.60 -17.20 -11.87
CA ALA A 227 1.97 -18.56 -12.23
C ALA A 227 0.75 -19.43 -12.57
N ALA A 228 -0.35 -19.29 -11.83
CA ALA A 228 -1.59 -20.04 -12.09
C ALA A 228 -2.30 -19.64 -13.40
N LEU A 229 -2.06 -18.41 -13.88
CA LEU A 229 -2.59 -17.92 -15.15
C LEU A 229 -1.84 -18.48 -16.36
N VAL A 230 -0.57 -18.88 -16.22
CA VAL A 230 0.23 -19.42 -17.33
C VAL A 230 -0.40 -20.71 -17.85
N GLY A 231 -0.56 -20.78 -19.17
CA GLY A 231 -1.16 -21.91 -19.88
C GLY A 231 -2.68 -21.82 -20.07
N LEU A 232 -3.38 -20.93 -19.34
CA LEU A 232 -4.82 -20.76 -19.50
C LEU A 232 -5.18 -20.24 -20.91
N PRO A 233 -6.31 -20.70 -21.48
CA PRO A 233 -6.79 -20.19 -22.76
C PRO A 233 -7.42 -18.81 -22.62
N LEU A 234 -7.14 -17.91 -23.56
CA LEU A 234 -7.77 -16.59 -23.69
C LEU A 234 -9.04 -16.71 -24.55
N ASP A 235 -10.01 -17.48 -24.08
CA ASP A 235 -11.27 -17.73 -24.79
C ASP A 235 -12.51 -17.46 -23.91
N GLY A 236 -13.68 -17.89 -24.36
CA GLY A 236 -14.94 -17.75 -23.63
C GLY A 236 -14.96 -18.45 -22.26
N ASN A 237 -14.10 -19.46 -22.04
CA ASN A 237 -14.06 -20.25 -20.80
C ASN A 237 -13.09 -19.68 -19.75
N LEU A 238 -12.36 -18.62 -20.06
CA LEU A 238 -11.38 -18.03 -19.14
C LEU A 238 -12.00 -17.68 -17.77
N GLU A 239 -13.21 -17.12 -17.75
CA GLU A 239 -13.92 -16.78 -16.50
C GLU A 239 -14.07 -18.01 -15.59
N ALA A 240 -14.56 -19.13 -16.15
CA ALA A 240 -14.72 -20.37 -15.41
C ALA A 240 -13.39 -20.97 -14.93
N ALA A 241 -12.30 -20.79 -15.69
CA ALA A 241 -10.96 -21.22 -15.29
C ALA A 241 -10.38 -20.38 -14.15
N LEU A 242 -10.82 -19.13 -13.97
CA LEU A 242 -10.37 -18.21 -12.92
C LEU A 242 -11.14 -18.37 -11.60
N GLU A 243 -12.38 -18.83 -11.63
CA GLU A 243 -13.20 -19.10 -10.43
C GLU A 243 -12.46 -19.87 -9.32
N PRO A 244 -11.82 -21.02 -9.59
CA PRO A 244 -11.13 -21.77 -8.53
C PRO A 244 -9.86 -21.08 -7.99
N LEU A 245 -9.38 -20.01 -8.64
CA LEU A 245 -8.16 -19.32 -8.23
C LEU A 245 -8.39 -18.28 -7.13
N ASP A 246 -9.65 -17.98 -6.79
CA ASP A 246 -10.01 -16.96 -5.80
C ASP A 246 -9.24 -15.65 -6.02
N VAL A 247 -9.42 -15.05 -7.21
CA VAL A 247 -8.69 -13.83 -7.62
C VAL A 247 -8.84 -12.67 -6.62
N GLY A 248 -9.95 -12.64 -5.88
CA GLY A 248 -10.22 -11.66 -4.83
C GLY A 248 -9.22 -11.70 -3.67
N ARG A 249 -8.61 -12.87 -3.41
CA ARG A 249 -7.51 -13.03 -2.44
C ARG A 249 -6.27 -12.23 -2.84
N TYR A 250 -5.95 -12.19 -4.12
CA TYR A 250 -4.76 -11.52 -4.66
C TYR A 250 -5.00 -10.04 -4.95
N ILE A 251 -6.24 -9.71 -5.35
CA ILE A 251 -6.67 -8.37 -5.71
C ILE A 251 -8.05 -8.14 -5.07
N GLN A 252 -8.07 -7.53 -3.89
CA GLN A 252 -9.29 -7.33 -3.11
C GLN A 252 -10.33 -6.53 -3.90
N GLY A 253 -11.49 -7.15 -4.13
CA GLY A 253 -12.59 -6.60 -4.91
C GLY A 253 -12.62 -7.02 -6.38
N MET A 254 -11.58 -7.71 -6.89
CA MET A 254 -11.56 -8.28 -8.23
C MET A 254 -12.35 -9.59 -8.27
N THR A 255 -13.22 -9.75 -9.28
CA THR A 255 -13.89 -11.03 -9.57
C THR A 255 -13.23 -11.78 -10.73
N ALA A 256 -13.52 -13.08 -10.86
CA ALA A 256 -13.05 -13.88 -11.99
C ALA A 256 -13.52 -13.28 -13.33
N ARG A 257 -14.77 -12.80 -13.37
CA ARG A 257 -15.33 -12.07 -14.52
C ARG A 257 -14.53 -10.81 -14.86
N ASP A 258 -14.22 -9.98 -13.86
CA ASP A 258 -13.50 -8.74 -14.07
C ASP A 258 -12.12 -9.00 -14.67
N LEU A 259 -11.38 -9.96 -14.10
CA LEU A 259 -10.05 -10.31 -14.60
C LEU A 259 -10.13 -10.96 -15.99
N ALA A 260 -11.09 -11.85 -16.23
CA ALA A 260 -11.29 -12.45 -17.56
C ALA A 260 -11.60 -11.40 -18.62
N ARG A 261 -12.45 -10.41 -18.29
CA ARG A 261 -12.76 -9.29 -19.19
C ARG A 261 -11.51 -8.48 -19.47
N LEU A 262 -10.76 -8.08 -18.44
CA LEU A 262 -9.53 -7.31 -18.62
C LEU A 262 -8.52 -8.04 -19.51
N LEU A 263 -8.30 -9.34 -19.29
CA LEU A 263 -7.34 -10.16 -20.03
C LEU A 263 -7.72 -10.38 -21.50
N LYS A 264 -9.02 -10.33 -21.84
CA LYS A 264 -9.51 -10.50 -23.22
C LYS A 264 -9.47 -9.19 -24.03
N GLY A 265 -9.27 -8.04 -23.38
CA GLY A 265 -9.38 -6.72 -24.00
C GLY A 265 -10.83 -6.35 -24.30
#